data_AF-Q6FSV4-F1
#
_entry.id   AF-Q6FSV4-F1
#
_cell.length_a   1.000
_cell.length_b   1.000
_cell.length_c   1.000
_cell.angle_alpha   90.00
_cell.angle_beta   90.00
_cell.angle_gamma   90.00
#
_symmetry.space_group_name_H-M   'P 1'
#
loop_
_entity.id
_entity.type
_entity.pdbx_description
1 polymer ?
#
loop_
_entity_poly.entity_id
_entity_poly.type
_entity_poly.pdbx_seq_one_letter_code
_entity_poly.pdbx_strand_id
1 'polypeptide(L)'
;MAPQYISEEYESMIDAVLTYCDEEVSLNSLRAQLNEVFSLNIKSFDLNLRTLVDKKLEAFKNVTEKPKVKDISTDKVMTENRRYINVIKQTLKEAELKKEGITVTKVQKPKLKLKVTNSKKSMIHIKMTVTPELQAVIGTHYQSRTEIVRNLWKYIKEHNLQNPDDKRQIISDAMLEPVLGKTSDIFMMHRALKHHILGPAPIEAEVIRTDQESTPSLASESSEQEHADSTDTSDSVYYST
;
A
#
# COMPACT_ATOMS: atom_id res chain seq x y z
N MET A 1 -2.01 53.46 -22.16
CA MET A 1 -1.74 52.02 -21.98
C MET A 1 -1.13 51.84 -20.60
N ALA A 2 -1.87 51.27 -19.65
CA ALA A 2 -1.32 50.96 -18.34
C ALA A 2 -0.43 49.70 -18.46
N PRO A 3 0.78 49.70 -17.89
CA PRO A 3 1.72 48.60 -18.05
C PRO A 3 1.18 47.34 -17.35
N GLN A 4 0.83 46.33 -18.15
CA GLN A 4 0.34 45.02 -17.69
C GLN A 4 1.40 44.20 -16.94
N TYR A 5 2.64 44.68 -16.86
CA TYR A 5 3.79 43.95 -16.32
C TYR A 5 3.88 43.98 -14.78
N ILE A 6 3.17 44.90 -14.14
CA ILE A 6 3.26 45.12 -12.69
C ILE A 6 2.65 43.94 -11.90
N SER A 7 1.78 43.13 -12.51
CA SER A 7 1.00 42.10 -11.80
C SER A 7 1.80 40.85 -11.41
N GLU A 8 2.77 40.42 -12.21
CA GLU A 8 3.54 39.18 -11.96
C GLU A 8 4.50 39.34 -10.78
N GLU A 9 5.15 40.50 -10.67
CA GLU A 9 6.04 40.82 -9.55
C GLU A 9 5.27 40.81 -8.21
N TYR A 10 4.08 41.42 -8.19
CA TYR A 10 3.21 41.37 -7.02
C TYR A 10 2.76 39.95 -6.69
N GLU A 11 2.46 39.12 -7.70
CA GLU A 11 2.07 37.73 -7.47
C GLU A 11 3.15 36.94 -6.72
N SER A 12 4.41 37.06 -7.14
CA SER A 12 5.52 36.40 -6.47
C SER A 12 5.77 36.94 -5.05
N MET A 13 5.62 38.25 -4.84
CA MET A 13 5.78 38.86 -3.51
C MET A 13 4.67 38.44 -2.55
N ILE A 14 3.43 38.37 -3.03
CA ILE A 14 2.27 37.91 -2.27
C ILE A 14 2.47 36.44 -1.84
N ASP A 15 2.88 35.57 -2.76
CA ASP A 15 3.13 34.15 -2.47
C ASP A 15 4.25 33.96 -1.43
N ALA A 16 5.32 34.76 -1.49
CA ALA A 16 6.41 34.74 -0.52
C ALA A 16 5.95 35.14 0.89
N VAL A 17 5.13 36.19 1.00
CA VAL A 17 4.58 36.65 2.29
C VAL A 17 3.62 35.60 2.87
N LEU A 18 2.73 35.05 2.05
CA LEU A 18 1.78 34.01 2.49
C LEU A 18 2.49 32.72 2.94
N THR A 19 3.64 32.39 2.35
CA THR A 19 4.40 31.19 2.72
C THR A 19 5.18 31.36 4.03
N TYR A 20 5.66 32.57 4.33
CA TYR A 20 6.52 32.84 5.48
C TYR A 20 5.75 33.31 6.72
N CYS A 21 4.54 33.86 6.54
CA CYS A 21 3.70 34.32 7.65
C CYS A 21 2.74 33.21 8.10
N ASP A 22 3.07 32.55 9.21
CA ASP A 22 2.29 31.44 9.80
C ASP A 22 0.93 31.85 10.42
N GLU A 23 0.61 33.16 10.47
CA GLU A 23 -0.65 33.68 11.01
C GLU A 23 -1.67 33.98 9.91
N GLU A 24 -2.98 33.95 10.23
CA GLU A 24 -4.05 34.27 9.27
C GLU A 24 -3.88 35.70 8.72
N VAL A 25 -3.28 35.81 7.53
CA VAL A 25 -2.96 37.12 6.94
C VAL A 25 -4.24 37.77 6.40
N SER A 26 -4.69 38.86 7.04
CA SER A 26 -5.74 39.73 6.51
C SER A 26 -5.20 40.67 5.41
N LEU A 27 -6.07 41.19 4.54
CA LEU A 27 -5.69 42.10 3.44
C LEU A 27 -4.86 43.31 3.91
N ASN A 28 -5.22 43.88 5.06
CA ASN A 28 -4.50 45.02 5.63
C ASN A 28 -3.13 44.61 6.18
N SER A 29 -3.04 43.40 6.76
CA SER A 29 -1.77 42.83 7.22
C SER A 29 -0.83 42.55 6.05
N LEU A 30 -1.34 41.92 4.99
CA LEU A 30 -0.58 41.62 3.78
C LEU A 30 -0.01 42.88 3.14
N ARG A 31 -0.79 43.96 3.12
CA ARG A 31 -0.32 45.26 2.62
C ARG A 31 0.80 45.86 3.48
N ALA A 32 0.65 45.79 4.80
CA ALA A 32 1.66 46.29 5.72
C ALA A 32 2.97 45.51 5.55
N GLN A 33 2.87 44.18 5.47
CA GLN A 33 4.02 43.30 5.26
C GLN A 33 4.67 43.49 3.89
N LEU A 34 3.91 43.68 2.81
CA LEU A 34 4.48 44.01 1.51
C LEU A 34 5.24 45.35 1.52
N ASN A 35 4.70 46.35 2.22
CA ASN A 35 5.37 47.63 2.39
C ASN A 35 6.63 47.52 3.27
N GLU A 36 6.61 46.68 4.30
CA GLU A 36 7.73 46.48 5.23
C GLU A 36 8.86 45.62 4.62
N VAL A 37 8.52 44.43 4.13
CA VAL A 37 9.49 43.43 3.63
C VAL A 37 10.13 43.88 2.32
N PHE A 38 9.35 44.52 1.44
CA PHE A 38 9.82 44.90 0.10
C PHE A 38 10.02 46.42 -0.05
N SER A 39 9.90 47.21 1.02
CA SER A 39 10.03 48.68 0.99
C SER A 39 9.10 49.36 -0.02
N LEU A 40 7.91 48.78 -0.24
CA LEU A 40 6.92 49.31 -1.16
C LEU A 40 6.10 50.42 -0.49
N ASN A 41 5.67 51.42 -1.26
CA ASN A 41 4.82 52.52 -0.77
C ASN A 41 3.39 52.37 -1.33
N ILE A 42 2.78 51.21 -1.10
CA ILE A 42 1.43 50.92 -1.59
C ILE A 42 0.44 51.68 -0.70
N LYS A 43 -0.21 52.70 -1.27
CA LYS A 43 -1.25 53.53 -0.62
C LYS A 43 -2.67 52.99 -0.77
N SER A 44 -2.91 52.15 -1.76
CA SER A 44 -4.18 51.44 -1.99
C SER A 44 -3.89 50.21 -2.84
N PHE A 45 -4.63 49.13 -2.63
CA PHE A 45 -4.72 48.07 -3.63
C PHE A 45 -5.74 48.50 -4.67
N ASP A 46 -5.30 48.61 -5.91
CA ASP A 46 -6.21 48.77 -7.04
C ASP A 46 -7.06 47.50 -7.20
N LEU A 47 -8.20 47.62 -7.90
CA LEU A 47 -9.19 46.54 -8.03
C LEU A 47 -8.56 45.21 -8.49
N ASN A 48 -7.58 45.27 -9.40
CA ASN A 48 -6.87 44.10 -9.93
C ASN A 48 -5.95 43.44 -8.88
N LEU A 49 -5.29 44.23 -8.03
CA LEU A 49 -4.45 43.68 -6.97
C LEU A 49 -5.31 43.09 -5.87
N ARG A 50 -6.45 43.71 -5.55
CA ARG A 50 -7.38 43.18 -4.56
C ARG A 50 -7.95 41.84 -5.00
N THR A 51 -8.41 41.71 -6.24
CA THR A 51 -8.90 40.44 -6.79
C THR A 51 -7.82 39.37 -6.87
N LEU A 52 -6.58 39.74 -7.20
CA LEU A 52 -5.43 38.83 -7.19
C LEU A 52 -5.12 38.31 -5.77
N VAL A 53 -5.06 39.22 -4.79
CA VAL A 53 -4.80 38.87 -3.38
C VAL A 53 -5.92 38.00 -2.82
N ASP A 54 -7.19 38.33 -3.07
CA ASP A 54 -8.33 37.54 -2.63
C ASP A 54 -8.28 36.11 -3.21
N LYS A 55 -7.98 35.98 -4.51
CA LYS A 55 -7.81 34.69 -5.19
C LYS A 55 -6.66 33.87 -4.58
N LYS A 56 -5.53 34.51 -4.27
CA LYS A 56 -4.37 33.85 -3.65
C LYS A 56 -4.63 33.46 -2.20
N LEU A 57 -5.31 34.29 -1.42
CA LEU A 57 -5.74 33.97 -0.06
C LEU A 57 -6.72 32.79 -0.04
N GLU A 58 -7.68 32.75 -0.97
CA GLU A 58 -8.59 31.60 -1.12
C GLU A 58 -7.84 30.33 -1.53
N ALA A 59 -6.92 30.42 -2.49
CA ALA A 59 -6.08 29.29 -2.90
C ALA A 59 -5.22 28.78 -1.74
N PHE A 60 -4.62 29.69 -0.96
CA PHE A 60 -3.82 29.35 0.20
C PHE A 60 -4.67 28.69 1.30
N LYS A 61 -5.87 29.20 1.57
CA LYS A 61 -6.85 28.56 2.48
C LYS A 61 -7.24 27.16 2.01
N ASN A 62 -7.45 26.96 0.72
CA ASN A 62 -7.78 25.64 0.16
C ASN A 62 -6.61 24.63 0.22
N VAL A 63 -5.36 25.10 0.23
CA VAL A 63 -4.16 24.27 0.37
C VAL A 63 -3.83 23.97 1.84
N THR A 64 -4.07 24.92 2.74
CA THR A 64 -3.86 24.79 4.20
C THR A 64 -5.01 24.08 4.91
N GLU A 65 -6.24 24.24 4.44
CA GLU A 65 -7.36 23.38 4.83
C GLU A 65 -7.15 21.99 4.22
N LYS A 66 -6.68 21.04 5.05
CA LYS A 66 -6.74 19.60 4.76
C LYS A 66 -8.11 19.26 4.17
N PRO A 67 -8.20 18.41 3.12
CA PRO A 67 -9.47 18.13 2.47
C PRO A 67 -10.49 17.67 3.50
N LYS A 68 -11.56 18.46 3.70
CA LYS A 68 -12.77 17.99 4.38
C LYS A 68 -13.26 16.80 3.57
N VAL A 69 -13.07 15.62 4.15
CA VAL A 69 -13.59 14.35 3.63
C VAL A 69 -15.07 14.57 3.31
N LYS A 70 -15.44 14.45 2.04
CA LYS A 70 -16.85 14.44 1.61
C LYS A 70 -17.62 13.51 2.54
N ASP A 71 -18.67 14.01 3.19
CA ASP A 71 -19.48 13.29 4.18
C ASP A 71 -19.97 11.95 3.63
N ILE A 72 -19.19 10.90 3.83
CA ILE A 72 -19.68 9.53 3.86
C ILE A 72 -20.43 9.45 5.17
N SER A 73 -21.76 9.66 5.12
CA SER A 73 -22.75 9.42 6.19
C SER A 73 -22.13 8.85 7.47
N THR A 74 -21.55 9.76 8.25
CA THR A 74 -20.83 9.49 9.50
C THR A 74 -21.75 8.83 10.51
N ASP A 75 -23.06 9.06 10.39
CA ASP A 75 -24.12 8.43 11.16
C ASP A 75 -24.17 6.91 11.02
N LYS A 76 -24.00 6.33 9.82
CA LYS A 76 -24.07 4.88 9.65
C LYS A 76 -22.84 4.17 10.23
N VAL A 77 -21.65 4.74 10.00
CA VAL A 77 -20.38 4.21 10.52
C VAL A 77 -20.30 4.38 12.05
N MET A 78 -20.75 5.51 12.59
CA MET A 78 -20.83 5.71 14.05
C MET A 78 -21.91 4.84 14.69
N THR A 79 -23.06 4.60 14.04
CA THR A 79 -24.11 3.72 14.57
C THR A 79 -23.65 2.26 14.62
N GLU A 80 -22.95 1.77 13.58
CA GLU A 80 -22.36 0.44 13.60
C GLU A 80 -21.26 0.33 14.66
N ASN A 81 -20.36 1.31 14.75
CA ASN A 81 -19.34 1.35 15.81
C ASN A 81 -19.96 1.41 17.21
N ARG A 82 -21.07 2.16 17.39
CA ARG A 82 -21.84 2.21 18.64
C ARG A 82 -22.46 0.85 18.98
N ARG A 83 -22.94 0.10 17.98
CA ARG A 83 -23.47 -1.26 18.16
C ARG A 83 -22.36 -2.22 18.60
N TYR A 84 -21.19 -2.18 17.96
CA TYR A 84 -20.05 -3.02 18.36
C TYR A 84 -19.59 -2.70 19.79
N ILE A 85 -19.50 -1.43 20.16
CA ILE A 85 -19.14 -1.00 21.53
C ILE A 85 -20.15 -1.53 22.56
N ASN A 86 -21.46 -1.49 22.25
CA ASN A 86 -22.48 -1.98 23.17
C ASN A 86 -22.42 -3.51 23.34
N VAL A 87 -22.19 -4.26 22.26
CA VAL A 87 -21.99 -5.72 22.33
C VAL A 87 -20.77 -6.05 23.16
N ILE A 88 -19.65 -5.36 22.95
CA ILE A 88 -18.41 -5.58 23.73
C ILE A 88 -18.66 -5.29 25.22
N LYS A 89 -19.28 -4.14 25.54
CA LYS A 89 -19.65 -3.79 26.93
C LYS A 89 -20.55 -4.84 27.58
N GLN A 90 -21.51 -5.37 26.84
CA GLN A 90 -22.43 -6.39 27.33
C GLN A 90 -21.70 -7.73 27.56
N THR A 91 -20.82 -8.15 26.64
CA THR A 91 -20.01 -9.37 26.83
C THR A 91 -19.02 -9.27 27.98
N LEU A 92 -18.47 -8.08 28.25
CA LEU A 92 -17.60 -7.83 29.41
C LEU A 92 -18.40 -7.91 30.71
N LYS A 93 -19.58 -7.27 30.77
CA LYS A 93 -20.47 -7.34 31.92
C LYS A 93 -20.96 -8.77 32.19
N GLU A 94 -21.28 -9.54 31.14
CA GLU A 94 -21.64 -10.95 31.25
C GLU A 94 -20.45 -11.83 31.68
N ALA A 95 -19.23 -11.49 31.29
CA ALA A 95 -18.02 -12.16 31.75
C ALA A 95 -17.70 -11.83 33.22
N GLU A 96 -17.96 -10.60 33.67
CA GLU A 96 -17.86 -10.18 35.06
C GLU A 96 -18.90 -10.91 35.94
N LEU A 97 -20.16 -10.96 35.51
CA LEU A 97 -21.23 -11.71 36.20
C LEU A 97 -20.95 -13.23 36.27
N LYS A 98 -20.27 -13.79 35.25
CA LYS A 98 -19.82 -15.19 35.25
C LYS A 98 -18.63 -15.44 36.18
N LYS A 99 -17.76 -14.44 36.38
CA LYS A 99 -16.68 -14.50 37.39
C LYS A 99 -17.23 -14.43 38.81
N GLU A 100 -18.39 -13.79 39.01
CA GLU A 100 -19.07 -13.67 40.30
C GLU A 100 -20.05 -14.84 40.61
N GLY A 101 -20.03 -15.93 39.83
CA GLY A 101 -20.73 -17.18 40.19
C GLY A 101 -22.25 -17.18 40.03
N ILE A 102 -22.83 -16.22 39.29
CA ILE A 102 -24.28 -16.16 39.04
C ILE A 102 -24.61 -16.91 37.74
N THR A 103 -25.39 -17.99 37.83
CA THR A 103 -25.78 -18.83 36.68
C THR A 103 -26.84 -18.14 35.81
N VAL A 104 -26.44 -17.61 34.65
CA VAL A 104 -27.37 -17.12 33.62
C VAL A 104 -27.67 -18.22 32.60
N THR A 105 -28.95 -18.52 32.45
CA THR A 105 -29.55 -19.51 31.57
C THR A 105 -29.11 -19.33 30.11
N LYS A 106 -28.76 -20.44 29.46
CA LYS A 106 -28.26 -20.58 28.09
C LYS A 106 -29.24 -20.00 27.06
N VAL A 107 -29.00 -18.80 26.57
CA VAL A 107 -29.63 -18.27 25.35
C VAL A 107 -28.76 -18.65 24.14
N GLN A 108 -29.40 -19.26 23.15
CA GLN A 108 -28.79 -19.76 21.92
C GLN A 108 -28.09 -18.64 21.16
N LYS A 109 -26.85 -18.88 20.70
CA LYS A 109 -26.11 -17.95 19.83
C LYS A 109 -26.96 -17.64 18.59
N PRO A 110 -27.36 -16.38 18.33
CA PRO A 110 -27.90 -16.04 17.02
C PRO A 110 -26.73 -16.13 16.03
N LYS A 111 -26.74 -17.13 15.14
CA LYS A 111 -25.90 -17.15 13.95
C LYS A 111 -26.40 -16.03 13.02
N LEU A 112 -25.88 -14.82 13.21
CA LEU A 112 -26.00 -13.76 12.21
C LEU A 112 -25.20 -14.20 10.99
N LYS A 113 -25.86 -14.84 10.02
CA LYS A 113 -25.37 -14.93 8.65
C LYS A 113 -25.41 -13.52 8.09
N LEU A 114 -24.32 -12.77 8.27
CA LEU A 114 -24.11 -11.52 7.57
C LEU A 114 -24.00 -11.87 6.08
N LYS A 115 -25.01 -11.46 5.30
CA LYS A 115 -24.92 -11.43 3.84
C LYS A 115 -23.90 -10.35 3.50
N VAL A 116 -22.64 -10.74 3.35
CA VAL A 116 -21.56 -9.85 2.94
C VAL A 116 -21.84 -9.46 1.48
N THR A 117 -22.46 -8.29 1.31
CA THR A 117 -22.46 -7.61 0.02
C THR A 117 -21.03 -7.18 -0.25
N ASN A 118 -20.51 -7.60 -1.40
CA ASN A 118 -19.15 -7.37 -1.86
C ASN A 118 -18.66 -5.93 -1.66
N SER A 119 -17.33 -5.82 -1.52
CA SER A 119 -16.49 -4.62 -1.73
C SER A 119 -15.81 -4.05 -0.49
N LYS A 120 -15.07 -4.88 0.26
CA LYS A 120 -13.69 -4.59 0.69
C LYS A 120 -13.00 -5.95 0.87
N LYS A 121 -12.37 -6.51 -0.18
CA LYS A 121 -11.38 -7.59 0.03
C LYS A 121 -10.41 -7.06 1.08
N SER A 122 -10.27 -7.75 2.20
CA SER A 122 -9.45 -7.31 3.33
C SER A 122 -8.07 -6.91 2.79
N MET A 123 -7.63 -5.68 3.05
CA MET A 123 -6.41 -5.10 2.48
C MET A 123 -5.16 -5.99 2.69
N ILE A 124 -5.19 -6.83 3.73
CA ILE A 124 -4.16 -7.82 4.05
C ILE A 124 -3.98 -8.93 2.99
N HIS A 125 -5.01 -9.20 2.17
CA HIS A 125 -4.99 -10.24 1.14
C HIS A 125 -4.76 -9.69 -0.28
N ILE A 126 -4.65 -8.36 -0.43
CA ILE A 126 -4.39 -7.75 -1.74
C ILE A 126 -3.01 -8.21 -2.20
N LYS A 127 -2.98 -8.89 -3.36
CA LYS A 127 -1.71 -9.27 -3.98
C LYS A 127 -1.02 -8.02 -4.50
N MET A 128 0.28 -7.96 -4.28
CA MET A 128 1.14 -6.88 -4.73
C MET A 128 2.14 -7.41 -5.76
N THR A 129 2.45 -6.56 -6.73
CA THR A 129 3.52 -6.77 -7.70
C THR A 129 4.87 -6.57 -7.03
N VAL A 130 5.79 -7.51 -7.22
CA VAL A 130 7.17 -7.44 -6.69
C VAL A 130 8.18 -7.19 -7.80
N THR A 131 9.35 -6.65 -7.45
CA THR A 131 10.46 -6.50 -8.40
C THR A 131 11.06 -7.86 -8.79
N PRO A 132 11.76 -7.95 -9.94
CA PRO A 132 12.42 -9.19 -10.38
C PRO A 132 13.42 -9.75 -9.36
N GLU A 133 14.13 -8.87 -8.66
CA GLU A 133 15.09 -9.24 -7.60
C GLU A 133 14.41 -9.97 -6.44
N LEU A 134 13.29 -9.42 -5.94
CA LEU A 134 12.52 -10.04 -4.87
C LEU A 134 11.81 -11.31 -5.37
N GLN A 135 11.36 -11.32 -6.63
CA GLN A 135 10.79 -12.50 -7.27
C GLN A 135 11.77 -13.66 -7.34
N ALA A 136 13.06 -13.41 -7.59
CA ALA A 136 14.07 -14.47 -7.63
C ALA A 136 14.18 -15.25 -6.32
N VAL A 137 13.94 -14.58 -5.18
CA VAL A 137 13.97 -15.18 -3.85
C VAL A 137 12.64 -15.87 -3.48
N ILE A 138 11.50 -15.23 -3.76
CA ILE A 138 10.17 -15.75 -3.35
C ILE A 138 9.48 -16.63 -4.40
N GLY A 139 10.03 -16.69 -5.62
CA GLY A 139 9.57 -17.55 -6.72
C GLY A 139 8.28 -17.11 -7.43
N THR A 140 7.69 -15.98 -7.07
CA THR A 140 6.41 -15.53 -7.67
C THR A 140 6.35 -14.01 -7.85
N HIS A 141 5.71 -13.58 -8.94
CA HIS A 141 5.59 -12.16 -9.28
C HIS A 141 4.47 -11.41 -8.52
N TYR A 142 3.49 -12.12 -7.96
CA TYR A 142 2.35 -11.53 -7.25
C TYR A 142 2.08 -12.21 -5.90
N GLN A 143 2.26 -11.47 -4.80
CA GLN A 143 1.99 -11.96 -3.44
C GLN A 143 1.48 -10.85 -2.52
N SER A 144 0.70 -11.21 -1.51
CA SER A 144 0.33 -10.26 -0.46
C SER A 144 1.55 -9.87 0.39
N ARG A 145 1.53 -8.66 0.98
CA ARG A 145 2.65 -8.18 1.81
C ARG A 145 3.00 -9.15 2.95
N THR A 146 2.01 -9.84 3.52
CA THR A 146 2.21 -10.84 4.57
C THR A 146 2.89 -12.10 4.05
N GLU A 147 2.51 -12.56 2.85
CA GLU A 147 3.14 -13.73 2.21
C GLU A 147 4.59 -13.44 1.84
N ILE A 148 4.88 -12.25 1.30
CA ILE A 148 6.25 -11.82 0.95
C ILE A 148 7.16 -11.95 2.17
N VAL A 149 6.77 -11.34 3.29
CA VAL A 149 7.57 -11.37 4.53
C VAL A 149 7.73 -12.81 5.05
N ARG A 150 6.67 -13.63 4.99
CA ARG A 150 6.72 -15.04 5.42
C ARG A 150 7.72 -15.85 4.58
N ASN A 151 7.65 -15.70 3.25
CA ASN A 151 8.50 -16.44 2.33
C ASN A 151 9.97 -15.98 2.44
N LEU A 152 10.20 -14.69 2.66
CA LEU A 152 11.55 -14.17 2.92
C LEU A 152 12.15 -14.78 4.20
N TRP A 153 11.37 -14.86 5.28
CA TRP A 153 11.82 -15.52 6.51
C TRP A 153 12.05 -17.01 6.35
N LYS A 154 11.23 -17.67 5.53
CA LYS A 154 11.41 -19.08 5.20
C LYS A 154 12.76 -19.27 4.49
N TYR A 155 13.04 -18.47 3.47
CA TYR A 155 14.32 -18.47 2.76
C TYR A 155 15.51 -18.21 3.69
N ILE A 156 15.45 -17.15 4.51
CA ILE A 156 16.52 -16.80 5.46
C ILE A 156 16.84 -17.95 6.41
N LYS A 157 15.83 -18.70 6.86
CA LYS A 157 16.00 -19.85 7.76
C LYS A 157 16.52 -21.08 7.04
N GLU A 158 15.99 -21.39 5.86
CA GLU A 158 16.41 -22.55 5.05
C GLU A 158 17.87 -22.43 4.62
N HIS A 159 18.33 -21.21 4.34
CA HIS A 159 19.70 -20.91 3.93
C HIS A 159 20.64 -20.55 5.10
N ASN A 160 20.16 -20.64 6.35
CA ASN A 160 20.93 -20.30 7.56
C ASN A 160 21.59 -18.90 7.51
N LEU A 161 20.88 -17.90 6.98
CA LEU A 161 21.39 -16.54 6.76
C LEU A 161 21.31 -15.64 8.00
N GLN A 162 20.96 -16.18 9.17
CA GLN A 162 21.01 -15.43 10.42
C GLN A 162 22.42 -15.47 11.01
N ASN A 163 22.89 -14.33 11.51
CA ASN A 163 24.17 -14.30 12.23
C ASN A 163 24.06 -15.16 13.50
N PRO A 164 24.95 -16.16 13.72
CA PRO A 164 24.93 -17.01 14.91
C PRO A 164 25.15 -16.24 16.21
N ASP A 165 25.93 -15.15 16.16
CA ASP A 165 26.26 -14.31 17.33
C ASP A 165 25.17 -13.28 17.64
N ASP A 166 24.50 -12.75 16.60
CA ASP A 166 23.36 -11.84 16.73
C ASP A 166 22.20 -12.25 15.81
N LYS A 167 21.21 -12.94 16.39
CA LYS A 167 20.02 -13.44 15.66
C LYS A 167 19.12 -12.35 15.08
N ARG A 168 19.37 -11.07 15.39
CA ARG A 168 18.66 -9.94 14.78
C ARG A 168 19.22 -9.63 13.39
N GLN A 169 20.51 -9.88 13.20
CA GLN A 169 21.21 -9.59 11.96
C GLN A 169 21.05 -10.72 10.94
N ILE A 170 20.75 -10.33 9.71
CA ILE A 170 20.65 -11.16 8.53
C ILE A 170 21.89 -10.86 7.66
N ILE A 171 22.62 -11.92 7.32
CA ILE A 171 23.76 -11.89 6.40
C ILE A 171 23.23 -12.36 5.05
N SER A 172 23.07 -11.44 4.11
CA SER A 172 22.47 -11.76 2.82
C SER A 172 23.43 -12.57 1.96
N ASP A 173 22.88 -13.54 1.23
CA ASP A 173 23.58 -14.21 0.14
C ASP A 173 23.48 -13.39 -1.17
N ALA A 174 24.08 -13.90 -2.25
CA ALA A 174 24.09 -13.20 -3.54
C ALA A 174 22.69 -12.94 -4.13
N MET A 175 21.69 -13.74 -3.78
CA MET A 175 20.31 -13.55 -4.25
C MET A 175 19.53 -12.55 -3.41
N LEU A 176 19.81 -12.49 -2.10
CA LEU A 176 19.15 -11.61 -1.15
C LEU A 176 19.81 -10.23 -1.05
N GLU A 177 21.10 -10.12 -1.38
CA GLU A 177 21.87 -8.88 -1.39
C GLU A 177 21.24 -7.76 -2.25
N PRO A 178 20.74 -7.97 -3.49
CA PRO A 178 20.07 -6.91 -4.24
C PRO A 178 18.78 -6.41 -3.57
N VAL A 179 18.15 -7.22 -2.71
CA VAL A 179 16.90 -6.88 -2.04
C VAL A 179 17.14 -6.21 -0.69
N LEU A 180 18.05 -6.73 0.13
CA LEU A 180 18.27 -6.31 1.52
C LEU A 180 19.62 -5.61 1.75
N GLY A 181 20.50 -5.60 0.76
CA GLY A 181 21.91 -5.27 0.94
C GLY A 181 22.69 -6.39 1.64
N LYS A 182 24.00 -6.19 1.78
CA LYS A 182 24.93 -7.20 2.31
C LYS A 182 24.60 -7.68 3.73
N THR A 183 24.19 -6.75 4.60
CA THR A 183 23.73 -7.04 5.96
C THR A 183 22.49 -6.23 6.26
N SER A 184 21.54 -6.85 6.96
CA SER A 184 20.25 -6.23 7.27
C SER A 184 19.72 -6.68 8.62
N ASP A 185 18.91 -5.84 9.26
CA ASP A 185 18.10 -6.20 10.43
C ASP A 185 16.61 -6.19 10.03
N ILE A 186 15.72 -6.67 10.89
CA ILE A 186 14.28 -6.74 10.68
C ILE A 186 13.66 -5.40 10.24
N PHE A 187 14.16 -4.29 10.80
CA PHE A 187 13.72 -2.94 10.45
C PHE A 187 14.19 -2.53 9.06
N MET A 188 15.45 -2.83 8.73
CA MET A 188 16.00 -2.56 7.40
C MET A 188 15.30 -3.40 6.34
N MET A 189 14.98 -4.65 6.63
CA MET A 189 14.18 -5.52 5.77
C MET A 189 12.82 -4.89 5.45
N HIS A 190 12.06 -4.45 6.45
CA HIS A 190 10.79 -3.80 6.20
C HIS A 190 10.91 -2.48 5.44
N ARG A 191 12.02 -1.75 5.59
CA ARG A 191 12.32 -0.54 4.82
C ARG A 191 12.62 -0.87 3.36
N ALA A 192 13.51 -1.83 3.11
CA ALA A 192 13.89 -2.28 1.78
C ALA A 192 12.68 -2.79 0.98
N LEU A 193 11.82 -3.59 1.62
CA LEU A 193 10.57 -4.08 1.02
C LEU A 193 9.63 -2.99 0.52
N LYS A 194 9.73 -1.74 0.98
CA LYS A 194 8.93 -0.63 0.40
C LYS A 194 9.32 -0.31 -1.03
N HIS A 195 10.58 -0.53 -1.41
CA HIS A 195 11.09 -0.26 -2.76
C HIS A 195 10.85 -1.44 -3.71
N HIS A 196 10.79 -2.66 -3.17
CA HIS A 196 10.57 -3.88 -3.95
C HIS A 196 9.10 -4.29 -4.11
N ILE A 197 8.19 -3.56 -3.47
CA ILE A 197 6.73 -3.77 -3.57
C ILE A 197 6.14 -2.57 -4.30
N LEU A 198 5.77 -2.76 -5.57
CA LEU A 198 5.49 -1.68 -6.51
C LEU A 198 4.03 -1.19 -6.47
N GLY A 199 3.07 -2.07 -6.19
CA GLY A 199 1.65 -1.73 -6.20
C GLY A 199 0.75 -2.96 -6.22
N PRO A 200 -0.60 -2.78 -6.20
CA PRO A 200 -1.52 -3.90 -6.33
C PRO A 200 -1.38 -4.60 -7.68
N ALA A 201 -1.53 -5.92 -7.69
CA ALA A 201 -1.49 -6.71 -8.91
C ALA A 201 -2.66 -6.33 -9.85
N PRO A 202 -2.48 -6.43 -11.19
CA PRO A 202 -3.57 -6.31 -12.15
C PRO A 202 -4.69 -7.31 -11.83
N ILE A 203 -5.95 -6.91 -12.07
CA ILE A 203 -7.16 -7.65 -11.69
C ILE A 203 -7.17 -9.09 -12.25
N GLU A 204 -6.54 -9.32 -13.40
CA GLU A 204 -6.44 -10.62 -14.06
C GLU A 204 -5.64 -11.67 -13.25
N ALA A 205 -4.70 -11.25 -12.41
CA ALA A 205 -3.86 -12.15 -11.59
C ALA A 205 -4.57 -12.72 -10.33
N GLU A 206 -5.79 -12.25 -10.03
CA GLU A 206 -6.59 -12.76 -8.91
C GLU A 206 -7.47 -13.96 -9.28
N VAL A 207 -7.71 -14.21 -10.59
CA VAL A 207 -8.62 -15.27 -11.07
C VAL A 207 -8.00 -16.67 -10.98
N ILE A 208 -6.67 -16.79 -10.94
CA ILE A 208 -5.95 -18.06 -11.08
C ILE A 208 -6.01 -18.97 -9.82
N ARG A 209 -6.66 -18.57 -8.72
CA ARG A 209 -6.62 -19.34 -7.44
C ARG A 209 -7.95 -19.87 -6.92
N THR A 210 -9.10 -19.59 -7.56
CA THR A 210 -10.40 -20.04 -7.01
C THR A 210 -10.85 -21.42 -7.49
N ASP A 211 -10.30 -21.95 -8.58
CA ASP A 211 -10.75 -23.22 -9.14
C ASP A 211 -9.55 -24.10 -9.42
N GLN A 212 -9.10 -24.92 -8.46
CA GLN A 212 -8.44 -26.23 -8.67
C GLN A 212 -7.81 -26.69 -7.34
N GLU A 213 -8.61 -27.33 -6.48
CA GLU A 213 -8.14 -28.55 -5.79
C GLU A 213 -9.35 -29.40 -5.36
N SER A 214 -9.73 -30.30 -6.26
CA SER A 214 -10.38 -31.57 -5.91
C SER A 214 -9.63 -32.62 -6.70
N THR A 215 -8.54 -33.13 -6.12
CA THR A 215 -7.92 -34.36 -6.59
C THR A 215 -8.93 -35.51 -6.40
N PRO A 216 -8.78 -36.60 -7.17
CA PRO A 216 -8.18 -37.74 -6.50
C PRO A 216 -7.16 -38.52 -7.35
N SER A 217 -6.03 -38.81 -6.68
CA SER A 217 -5.26 -40.06 -6.67
C SER A 217 -5.81 -41.27 -7.44
N LEU A 218 -4.96 -41.92 -8.25
CA LEU A 218 -4.66 -43.37 -8.35
C LEU A 218 -3.85 -43.61 -9.65
N ALA A 219 -2.55 -43.93 -9.58
CA ALA A 219 -1.96 -45.28 -9.61
C ALA A 219 -1.54 -45.76 -11.03
N SER A 220 -0.23 -46.00 -11.17
CA SER A 220 0.50 -47.02 -11.96
C SER A 220 -0.15 -47.76 -13.14
N GLU A 221 0.53 -47.75 -14.30
CA GLU A 221 0.94 -48.89 -15.16
C GLU A 221 1.43 -48.32 -16.53
N SER A 222 2.66 -48.54 -16.99
CA SER A 222 3.23 -49.73 -17.67
C SER A 222 2.72 -49.96 -19.10
N SER A 223 3.64 -50.36 -19.99
CA SER A 223 3.50 -50.92 -21.37
C SER A 223 3.06 -49.95 -22.50
N GLU A 224 3.95 -49.62 -23.45
CA GLU A 224 4.32 -50.37 -24.67
C GLU A 224 3.28 -50.24 -25.80
N GLN A 225 3.66 -49.57 -26.90
CA GLN A 225 3.56 -50.06 -28.30
C GLN A 225 4.05 -48.96 -29.27
N GLU A 226 5.20 -49.15 -29.89
CA GLU A 226 5.38 -49.60 -31.30
C GLU A 226 5.49 -48.45 -32.30
N HIS A 227 6.72 -48.10 -32.67
CA HIS A 227 7.02 -47.66 -34.03
C HIS A 227 8.15 -48.53 -34.57
N ALA A 228 7.74 -49.61 -35.23
CA ALA A 228 8.54 -50.22 -36.27
C ALA A 228 8.55 -49.26 -37.47
N ASP A 229 9.74 -48.85 -37.90
CA ASP A 229 10.04 -48.94 -39.32
C ASP A 229 11.49 -49.37 -39.50
N SER A 230 11.62 -50.49 -40.19
CA SER A 230 12.84 -51.24 -40.44
C SER A 230 13.21 -50.98 -41.88
N THR A 231 14.38 -50.40 -42.11
CA THR A 231 15.09 -50.58 -43.38
C THR A 231 16.57 -50.80 -43.09
N ASP A 232 16.90 -52.05 -42.77
CA ASP A 232 18.21 -52.63 -43.06
C ASP A 232 18.21 -53.10 -44.51
N THR A 233 19.04 -52.49 -45.35
CA THR A 233 19.57 -53.11 -46.57
C THR A 233 20.94 -52.50 -46.84
N SER A 234 21.95 -53.21 -46.34
CA SER A 234 23.24 -53.57 -46.98
C SER A 234 23.68 -52.87 -48.27
N ASP A 235 24.96 -52.49 -48.25
CA ASP A 235 25.94 -52.48 -49.34
C ASP A 235 25.71 -51.64 -50.60
N SER A 236 26.48 -50.55 -50.72
CA SER A 236 27.23 -50.27 -51.95
C SER A 236 28.43 -49.37 -51.69
N VAL A 237 29.60 -49.96 -51.86
CA VAL A 237 30.91 -49.33 -52.02
C VAL A 237 30.86 -48.28 -53.14
N TYR A 238 31.37 -47.05 -52.93
CA TYR A 238 31.97 -46.23 -54.00
C TYR A 238 32.90 -45.12 -53.45
N TYR A 239 33.98 -44.89 -54.21
CA TYR A 239 35.24 -44.17 -53.92
C TYR A 239 35.18 -42.63 -53.81
N SER A 240 36.29 -42.08 -53.27
CA SER A 240 36.93 -40.73 -53.46
C SER A 240 36.89 -39.87 -52.19
N THR A 241 37.97 -39.29 -51.65
CA THR A 241 39.36 -39.01 -52.07
C THR A 241 40.21 -38.85 -50.80
#